data_AF-A0AAX2GFM9-F1
#
_entry.id   AF-A0AAX2GFM9-F1
#
_cell.length_a   1.000
_cell.length_b   1.000
_cell.length_c   1.000
_cell.angle_alpha   90.00
_cell.angle_beta   90.00
_cell.angle_gamma   90.00
#
_symmetry.space_group_name_H-M   'P 1'
#
loop_
_entity.id
_entity.type
_entity.pdbx_description
1 polymer ?
#
loop_
_entity_poly.entity_id
_entity_poly.type
_entity_poly.pdbx_seq_one_letter_code
_entity_poly.pdbx_strand_id
1 'polypeptide(L)' 'MNLEKDRASPPMKFQLGEKISFKFGNKMLIGTIDIRDFGGSIEHGYHSSDILVKEENMLYKPIPERDVFKLTHSENFH' A
#
# COMPACT_ATOMS: atom_id res chain seq x y z
N MET A 1 28.45 24.44 5.60
CA MET A 1 27.49 24.02 4.56
C MET A 1 26.56 23.00 5.21
N ASN A 2 25.33 23.41 5.52
CA ASN A 2 24.33 22.51 6.11
C ASN A 2 23.57 21.85 4.96
N LEU A 3 24.12 20.75 4.43
CA LEU A 3 23.48 19.97 3.38
C LEU A 3 22.42 19.09 4.04
N GLU A 4 21.21 19.65 4.04
CA GLU A 4 19.90 19.00 3.94
C GLU A 4 19.77 17.63 4.60
N LYS A 5 19.12 17.66 5.78
CA LYS A 5 18.42 16.52 6.39
C LYS A 5 17.98 15.55 5.31
N ASP A 6 18.53 14.33 5.36
CA ASP A 6 17.92 13.12 4.84
C ASP A 6 16.41 13.20 5.11
N ARG A 7 15.65 13.65 4.11
CA ARG A 7 14.20 13.45 4.08
C ARG A 7 14.05 11.97 3.83
N ALA A 8 14.21 11.19 4.89
CA ALA A 8 13.83 9.79 4.90
C ALA A 8 12.43 9.77 4.32
N SER A 9 12.29 9.12 3.15
CA SER A 9 10.98 8.90 2.54
C SER A 9 10.05 8.38 3.63
N PRO A 10 8.79 8.83 3.69
CA PRO A 10 7.86 8.34 4.69
C PRO A 10 7.94 6.80 4.71
N PRO A 11 8.02 6.19 5.91
CA PRO A 11 8.11 4.74 5.99
C PRO A 11 6.89 4.14 5.26
N MET A 12 7.13 3.15 4.39
CA MET A 12 6.04 2.42 3.74
C MET A 12 5.07 1.91 4.81
N LYS A 13 3.76 2.15 4.62
CA LYS A 13 2.76 1.66 5.59
C LYS A 13 2.56 0.14 5.54
N PHE A 14 2.93 -0.48 4.42
CA PHE A 14 2.66 -1.88 4.14
C PHE A 14 3.87 -2.61 3.54
N GLN A 15 3.94 -3.92 3.75
CA GLN A 15 5.04 -4.78 3.32
C GLN A 15 4.67 -5.61 2.08
N LEU A 16 5.69 -5.98 1.29
CA LEU A 16 5.51 -6.94 0.20
C LEU A 16 5.01 -8.28 0.77
N GLY A 17 3.98 -8.86 0.17
CA GLY A 17 3.34 -10.07 0.67
C GLY A 17 2.31 -9.83 1.78
N GLU A 18 2.13 -8.60 2.26
CA GLU A 18 1.11 -8.28 3.27
C GLU A 18 -0.28 -8.42 2.66
N LYS A 19 -1.18 -9.08 3.40
CA LYS A 19 -2.59 -9.18 3.04
C LYS A 19 -3.31 -7.93 3.51
N ILE A 20 -3.91 -7.19 2.58
CA ILE A 20 -4.53 -5.89 2.84
C ILE A 20 -5.95 -5.87 2.29
N SER A 21 -6.75 -4.91 2.77
CA SER A 21 -7.98 -4.52 2.10
C SER A 21 -7.76 -3.22 1.34
N PHE A 22 -8.36 -3.06 0.17
CA PHE A 22 -8.25 -1.83 -0.59
C PHE A 22 -9.57 -1.45 -1.27
N LYS A 23 -9.76 -0.16 -1.48
CA LYS A 23 -10.91 0.37 -2.20
C LYS A 23 -10.60 0.42 -3.70
N PHE A 24 -11.46 -0.19 -4.50
CA PHE A 24 -11.42 -0.09 -5.96
C PHE A 24 -12.81 0.27 -6.49
N GLY A 25 -12.95 1.50 -6.99
CA GLY A 25 -14.26 2.08 -7.30
C GLY A 25 -15.15 2.13 -6.06
N ASN A 26 -16.32 1.48 -6.12
CA ASN A 26 -17.28 1.38 -5.01
C ASN A 26 -17.17 0.05 -4.24
N LYS A 27 -16.14 -0.76 -4.52
CA LYS A 27 -15.94 -2.07 -3.89
C LYS A 27 -14.75 -2.02 -2.94
N MET A 28 -14.83 -2.84 -1.90
CA MET A 28 -13.73 -3.15 -1.02
C MET A 28 -13.25 -4.56 -1.35
N LEU A 29 -11.99 -4.68 -1.77
CA LEU A 29 -11.38 -5.93 -2.18
C LEU A 29 -10.30 -6.33 -1.17
N ILE A 30 -9.94 -7.60 -1.20
CA ILE A 30 -8.85 -8.16 -0.39
C ILE A 30 -7.78 -8.67 -1.35
N GLY A 31 -6.55 -8.25 -1.13
CA GLY A 31 -5.43 -8.64 -1.98
C GLY A 31 -4.13 -8.74 -1.20
N THR A 32 -3.09 -9.12 -1.91
CA THR A 32 -1.72 -9.19 -1.40
C THR A 32 -0.87 -8.17 -2.14
N ILE A 33 -0.03 -7.44 -1.41
CA ILE A 33 0.92 -6.52 -2.04
C ILE A 33 1.95 -7.32 -2.85
N ASP A 34 2.03 -7.06 -4.15
CA ASP A 34 2.81 -7.84 -5.10
C ASP A 34 4.01 -7.06 -5.67
N ILE A 35 3.92 -5.72 -5.79
CA ILE A 35 5.04 -4.90 -6.27
C ILE A 35 5.19 -3.61 -5.45
N ARG A 36 6.43 -3.30 -5.07
CA ARG A 36 6.85 -2.06 -4.42
C ARG A 36 7.28 -1.03 -5.47
N ASP A 37 6.43 -0.71 -6.44
CA ASP A 37 6.82 0.29 -7.43
C ASP A 37 6.80 1.67 -6.78
N PHE A 38 7.98 2.15 -6.39
CA PHE A 38 8.22 3.47 -5.80
C PHE A 38 8.30 4.55 -6.89
N GLY A 39 7.47 4.46 -7.92
CA GLY A 39 7.32 5.49 -8.96
C GLY A 39 6.56 6.74 -8.48
N GLY A 40 6.74 7.16 -7.23
CA GLY A 40 6.14 8.37 -6.67
C GLY A 40 7.18 9.48 -6.62
N SER A 41 6.96 10.59 -7.34
CA SER A 41 7.76 11.80 -7.17
C SER A 41 7.78 12.18 -5.68
N ILE A 42 8.99 12.25 -5.11
CA ILE A 42 9.25 12.67 -3.72
C ILE A 42 8.54 14.00 -3.38
N GLU A 43 8.26 14.83 -4.40
CA GLU A 43 7.54 16.10 -4.27
C GLU A 43 6.10 16.01 -3.76
N HIS A 44 5.39 14.87 -3.91
CA HIS A 44 3.96 14.80 -3.57
C HIS A 44 3.57 13.72 -2.55
N GLY A 45 4.52 12.96 -1.98
CA GLY A 45 4.22 11.95 -0.94
C GLY A 45 3.24 10.85 -1.40
N TYR A 46 3.12 10.64 -2.71
CA TYR A 46 2.22 9.65 -3.29
C TYR A 46 2.91 8.27 -3.27
N HIS A 47 2.59 7.47 -2.26
CA HIS A 47 2.89 6.04 -2.27
C HIS A 47 1.74 5.30 -2.95
N SER A 48 2.06 4.47 -3.92
CA SER A 48 1.11 3.53 -4.54
C SER A 48 1.66 2.12 -4.48
N SER A 49 0.78 1.14 -4.58
CA SER A 49 1.15 -0.28 -4.58
C SER A 49 0.38 -1.03 -5.64
N ASP A 50 1.02 -2.05 -6.19
CA ASP A 50 0.34 -3.04 -7.00
C ASP A 50 -0.18 -4.15 -6.10
N ILE A 51 -1.45 -4.51 -6.27
CA ILE A 51 -2.14 -5.46 -5.41
C ILE A 51 -2.64 -6.63 -6.26
N LEU A 52 -2.16 -7.83 -5.94
CA LEU A 52 -2.60 -9.08 -6.53
C LEU A 52 -3.80 -9.62 -5.76
N VAL A 53 -4.94 -9.77 -6.44
CA VAL A 53 -6.12 -10.47 -5.93
C VAL A 53 -6.10 -11.89 -6.46
N LYS A 54 -5.68 -12.84 -5.62
CA LYS A 54 -5.52 -14.25 -6.00
C LYS A 54 -6.83 -14.91 -6.43
N GLU A 55 -7.95 -14.52 -5.83
CA GLU A 55 -9.28 -15.08 -6.14
C GLU A 55 -9.73 -14.74 -7.57
N GLU A 56 -9.36 -13.56 -8.06
CA GLU A 56 -9.69 -13.09 -9.40
C GLU A 56 -8.55 -13.33 -10.40
N ASN A 57 -7.40 -13.83 -9.92
CA ASN A 57 -6.14 -13.89 -10.65
C ASN A 57 -5.82 -12.56 -11.36
N MET A 58 -6.12 -11.44 -10.69
CA MET A 58 -6.10 -10.09 -11.27
C MET A 58 -5.14 -9.19 -10.49
N LEU A 59 -4.35 -8.41 -11.22
CA LEU A 59 -3.35 -7.50 -10.68
C LEU A 59 -3.83 -6.06 -10.87
N TYR A 60 -4.06 -5.37 -9.76
CA TYR A 60 -4.57 -3.99 -9.72
C TYR A 60 -3.40 -3.02 -9.57
N LYS A 61 -3.26 -2.06 -10.50
CA LYS A 61 -2.14 -1.11 -10.58
C LYS A 61 -2.56 0.30 -11.03
N PRO A 62 -1.91 1.37 -10.54
CA PRO A 62 -1.36 1.54 -9.20
C PRO A 62 -2.48 1.98 -8.22
N ILE A 63 -2.61 1.33 -7.06
CA ILE A 63 -3.58 1.73 -6.03
C ILE A 63 -2.90 2.68 -5.04
N PRO A 64 -3.45 3.88 -4.77
CA PRO A 64 -2.83 4.82 -3.85
C PRO A 64 -2.94 4.30 -2.41
N GLU A 65 -1.89 4.47 -1.62
CA GLU A 65 -1.79 3.95 -0.24
C GLU A 65 -2.92 4.46 0.67
N ARG A 66 -3.51 5.63 0.36
CA ARG A 66 -4.69 6.18 1.07
C ARG A 66 -5.94 5.30 0.96
N ASP A 67 -6.03 4.52 -0.10
CA ASP A 67 -7.15 3.63 -0.41
C ASP A 67 -6.82 2.18 -0.01
N VAL A 68 -5.69 1.95 0.68
CA VAL A 68 -5.25 0.66 1.23
C VAL A 68 -5.36 0.69 2.75
N PHE A 69 -5.88 -0.39 3.32
CA PHE A 69 -6.18 -0.54 4.73
C PHE A 69 -5.58 -1.84 5.28
N LYS A 70 -5.04 -1.79 6.49
CA LYS A 70 -4.60 -2.99 7.20
C LYS A 70 -5.83 -3.84 7.52
N LEU A 71 -5.71 -5.14 7.29
CA LEU A 71 -6.65 -6.10 7.85
C LEU A 71 -6.40 -6.13 9.36
N THR A 72 -7.18 -5.38 10.14
CA THR A 72 -7.16 -5.55 11.58
C THR A 72 -7.66 -6.95 11.88
N HIS A 73 -6.77 -7.86 12.27
CA HIS A 73 -7.17 -8.98 13.10
C HIS A 73 -7.74 -8.36 14.36
N SER A 74 -9.08 -8.35 14.49
CA SER A 74 -9.69 -8.21 15.80
C SER A 74 -9.28 -9.44 16.60
N GLU A 75 -8.08 -9.42 17.17
CA GLU A 75 -7.76 -10.26 18.30
C GLU A 75 -8.71 -9.80 19.41
N ASN A 76 -9.81 -10.53 19.57
CA ASN A 76 -10.58 -10.51 20.80
C ASN A 76 -9.61 -10.95 21.90
N PHE A 77 -9.03 -9.97 22.60
CA PHE A 77 -8.46 -10.20 23.92
C PHE A 77 -9.62 -10.54 24.83
N HIS A 78 -9.73 -11.81 25.19
CA HIS A 78 -10.73 -12.34 26.09
C HIS A 78 -10.14 -12.55 27.49
#